data_AF-A0AA39ZNP3-F1
#
_entry.id   AF-A0AA39ZNP3-F1
#
_cell.length_a   1.000
_cell.length_b   1.000
_cell.length_c   1.000
_cell.angle_alpha   90.00
_cell.angle_beta   90.00
_cell.angle_gamma   90.00
#
_symmetry.space_group_name_H-M   'P 1'
#
loop_
_entity.id
_entity.type
_entity.pdbx_description
1 polymer ?
#
loop_
_entity_poly.entity_id
_entity_poly.type
_entity_poly.pdbx_seq_one_letter_code
_entity_poly.pdbx_strand_id
1 'polypeptide(L)'
;MRIPTLLLSLLGAAAATTALSHTHHHTPQTSLKIYIPPSAPLPNPAALPPQTRATLNSLTKHHSAPLSEASNFHFHNVTPGSYLLDIHCLTHAFIPLRVDISSSSSSPSSSSSSSSEGDHPLQIEAWETFRGNDWGNKGEKVSAEVSDTKNAVVVVARMAGSKSYFMERSGFSVLSIFKNPIILLSLVSMGLFLGMPKLIENSRFPPKISYEFFFVQQKGGCWKKGGIC
;
A
#
# COMPACT_ATOMS: atom_id res chain seq x y z
N MET A 1 1.03 -7.50 99.98
CA MET A 1 0.38 -7.17 98.70
C MET A 1 1.14 -6.00 98.08
N ARG A 2 2.00 -6.27 97.09
CA ARG A 2 2.75 -5.25 96.33
C ARG A 2 2.83 -5.71 94.87
N ILE A 3 2.32 -4.87 93.97
CA ILE A 3 2.37 -4.94 92.50
C ILE A 3 2.43 -3.45 92.06
N PRO A 4 2.96 -3.03 90.88
CA PRO A 4 3.99 -3.53 89.97
C PRO A 4 5.05 -2.43 89.67
N THR A 5 6.01 -2.68 88.77
CA THR A 5 6.46 -1.66 87.78
C THR A 5 7.19 -2.36 86.63
N LEU A 6 6.62 -2.24 85.42
CA LEU A 6 7.18 -2.70 84.15
C LEU A 6 8.07 -1.59 83.57
N LEU A 7 9.29 -1.92 83.15
CA LEU A 7 10.17 -1.05 82.38
C LEU A 7 10.04 -1.40 80.89
N LEU A 8 9.60 -0.41 80.10
CA LEU A 8 9.44 -0.44 78.64
C LEU A 8 10.66 0.24 78.00
N SER A 9 11.45 -0.47 77.19
CA SER A 9 12.61 0.11 76.48
C SER A 9 12.26 0.55 75.05
N LEU A 10 12.54 1.84 74.80
CA LEU A 10 12.59 2.61 73.55
C LEU A 10 13.55 1.98 72.51
N LEU A 11 13.23 1.93 71.20
CA LEU A 11 13.30 2.96 70.13
C LEU A 11 14.49 2.69 69.17
N GLY A 12 14.21 2.67 67.87
CA GLY A 12 15.22 2.63 66.81
C GLY A 12 14.62 2.52 65.41
N ALA A 13 13.88 3.53 64.96
CA ALA A 13 13.40 3.63 63.58
C ALA A 13 14.44 4.36 62.72
N ALA A 14 15.13 3.63 61.84
CA ALA A 14 15.99 4.21 60.81
C ALA A 14 15.13 4.54 59.58
N ALA A 15 14.84 5.82 59.37
CA ALA A 15 14.22 6.30 58.13
C ALA A 15 15.31 6.48 57.06
N ALA A 16 15.36 5.57 56.08
CA ALA A 16 16.16 5.74 54.88
C ALA A 16 15.38 6.60 53.88
N THR A 17 15.70 7.89 53.78
CA THR A 17 15.24 8.76 52.69
C THR A 17 16.07 8.50 51.45
N THR A 18 15.53 7.75 50.50
CA THR A 18 16.07 7.65 49.14
C THR A 18 15.73 8.94 48.38
N ALA A 19 16.73 9.79 48.17
CA ALA A 19 16.62 10.94 47.28
C ALA A 19 16.62 10.44 45.83
N LEU A 20 15.51 10.64 45.12
CA LEU A 20 15.39 10.40 43.68
C LEU A 20 16.16 11.50 42.92
N SER A 21 17.33 11.17 42.40
CA SER A 21 18.05 11.99 41.44
C SER A 21 17.33 11.96 40.08
N HIS A 22 16.70 13.08 39.72
CA HIS A 22 16.09 13.29 38.41
C HIS A 22 17.20 13.51 37.37
N THR A 23 17.66 12.44 36.70
CA THR A 23 18.56 12.58 35.55
C THR A 23 17.75 13.09 34.35
N HIS A 24 17.97 14.34 33.94
CA HIS A 24 17.44 14.86 32.68
C HIS A 24 18.20 14.18 31.52
N HIS A 25 17.71 13.04 31.04
CA HIS A 25 18.16 12.45 29.78
C HIS A 25 17.67 13.33 28.61
N HIS A 26 18.54 14.21 28.11
CA HIS A 26 18.30 14.92 26.86
C HIS A 26 18.31 13.90 25.71
N THR A 27 17.13 13.44 25.30
CA THR A 27 17.02 12.55 24.14
C THR A 27 17.36 13.38 22.91
N PRO A 28 18.39 13.02 22.12
CA PRO A 28 18.73 13.78 20.93
C PRO A 28 17.52 13.81 19.98
N GLN A 29 17.29 14.94 19.33
CA GLN A 29 16.16 15.15 18.44
C GLN A 29 16.67 15.60 17.07
N THR A 30 16.04 15.10 16.01
CA THR A 30 16.37 15.46 14.63
C THR A 30 15.14 15.93 13.86
N SER A 31 15.38 16.69 12.79
CA SER A 31 14.35 17.06 11.84
C SER A 31 14.45 16.17 10.60
N LEU A 32 13.36 15.52 10.24
CA LEU A 32 13.30 14.67 9.06
C LEU A 32 12.49 15.37 7.97
N LYS A 33 13.08 15.51 6.79
CA LYS A 33 12.40 16.03 5.60
C LYS A 33 12.14 14.88 4.64
N ILE A 34 10.94 14.85 4.06
CA ILE A 34 10.55 13.82 3.11
C ILE A 34 10.21 14.49 1.79
N TYR A 35 10.94 14.09 0.77
CA TYR A 35 10.85 14.64 -0.57
C TYR A 35 10.13 13.68 -1.51
N ILE A 36 9.19 14.21 -2.28
CA ILE A 36 8.46 13.45 -3.30
C ILE A 36 9.07 13.81 -4.65
N PRO A 37 9.77 12.88 -5.32
CA PRO A 37 10.33 13.13 -6.63
C PRO A 37 9.24 13.14 -7.71
N PRO A 38 9.40 13.94 -8.77
CA PRO A 38 8.62 13.79 -9.99
C PRO A 38 8.78 12.38 -10.57
N SER A 39 7.68 11.73 -10.94
CA SER A 39 7.68 10.37 -11.49
C SER A 39 6.65 10.25 -12.62
N ALA A 40 6.72 9.19 -13.43
CA ALA A 40 5.81 9.02 -14.58
C ALA A 40 4.32 9.15 -14.22
N PRO A 41 3.81 8.59 -13.09
CA PRO A 41 2.41 8.77 -12.71
C PRO A 41 2.14 10.10 -11.99
N LEU A 42 3.18 10.82 -11.53
CA LEU A 42 3.07 12.14 -10.90
C LEU A 42 4.15 13.08 -11.47
N PRO A 43 3.91 13.66 -12.66
CA PRO A 43 4.88 14.54 -13.31
C PRO A 43 5.16 15.82 -12.51
N ASN A 44 4.16 16.32 -11.79
CA ASN A 44 4.27 17.50 -10.95
C ASN A 44 3.84 17.17 -9.50
N PRO A 45 4.75 17.24 -8.51
CA PRO A 45 4.42 16.95 -7.12
C PRO A 45 3.45 17.97 -6.49
N ALA A 46 3.34 19.18 -7.05
CA ALA A 46 2.37 20.18 -6.60
C ALA A 46 0.91 19.85 -7.00
N ALA A 47 0.69 18.83 -7.84
CA ALA A 47 -0.65 18.35 -8.18
C ALA A 47 -1.28 17.48 -7.07
N LEU A 48 -0.53 17.18 -6.01
CA LEU A 48 -1.04 16.42 -4.87
C LEU A 48 -2.10 17.24 -4.11
N PRO A 49 -3.19 16.60 -3.64
CA PRO A 49 -4.18 17.26 -2.81
C PRO A 49 -3.56 17.83 -1.54
N PRO A 50 -3.99 19.02 -1.06
CA PRO A 50 -3.47 19.63 0.17
C PRO A 50 -3.80 18.82 1.43
N GLN A 51 -4.80 17.92 1.35
CA GLN A 51 -5.14 16.98 2.42
C GLN A 51 -4.11 15.85 2.59
N THR A 52 -3.11 15.76 1.70
CA THR A 52 -2.07 14.74 1.80
C THR A 52 -1.24 14.94 3.08
N ARG A 53 -1.03 13.86 3.83
CA ARG A 53 -0.33 13.90 5.12
C ARG A 53 0.56 12.67 5.28
N ALA A 54 1.75 12.89 5.82
CA ALA A 54 2.66 11.83 6.20
C ALA A 54 2.57 11.53 7.70
N THR A 55 2.79 10.28 8.08
CA THR A 55 2.79 9.81 9.47
C THR A 55 4.02 8.95 9.73
N LEU A 56 4.66 9.14 10.88
CA LEU A 56 5.74 8.30 11.40
C LEU A 56 5.21 7.58 12.64
N ASN A 57 5.05 6.27 12.53
CA ASN A 57 4.57 5.43 13.62
C ASN A 57 5.67 4.56 14.20
N SER A 58 5.76 4.55 15.52
CA SER A 58 6.49 3.57 16.31
C SER A 58 5.58 3.03 17.41
N LEU A 59 6.10 2.17 18.29
CA LEU A 59 5.30 1.52 19.33
C LEU A 59 4.64 2.52 20.30
N THR A 60 5.35 3.60 20.64
CA THR A 60 4.93 4.60 21.64
C THR A 60 4.94 6.03 21.12
N LYS A 61 5.39 6.24 19.87
CA LYS A 61 5.61 7.55 19.28
C LYS A 61 4.86 7.65 17.97
N HIS A 62 4.18 8.78 17.77
CA HIS A 62 3.42 9.08 16.56
C HIS A 62 3.69 10.52 16.17
N HIS A 63 4.29 10.73 15.00
CA HIS A 63 4.46 12.07 14.43
C HIS A 63 3.66 12.18 13.15
N SER A 64 3.15 13.38 12.86
CA SER A 64 2.39 13.63 11.64
C SER A 64 2.78 14.99 11.07
N ALA A 65 2.94 15.04 9.75
CA ALA A 65 3.30 16.24 9.03
C ALA A 65 2.39 16.44 7.81
N PRO A 66 1.74 17.61 7.65
CA PRO A 66 0.98 17.94 6.45
C PRO A 66 1.92 18.21 5.26
N LEU A 67 1.36 18.19 4.05
CA LEU A 67 2.08 18.58 2.84
C LEU A 67 2.44 20.08 2.90
N SER A 68 3.73 20.40 2.71
CA SER A 68 4.21 21.77 2.57
C SER A 68 3.98 22.30 1.14
N GLU A 69 4.01 23.61 0.95
CA GLU A 69 3.94 24.27 -0.37
C GLU A 69 5.02 23.76 -1.34
N ALA A 70 6.20 23.42 -0.81
CA ALA A 70 7.29 22.84 -1.58
C ALA A 70 7.07 21.35 -1.93
N SER A 71 5.87 20.79 -1.72
CA SER A 71 5.55 19.37 -1.91
C SER A 71 6.44 18.41 -1.10
N ASN A 72 6.82 18.83 0.11
CA ASN A 72 7.65 18.08 1.06
C ASN A 72 6.91 17.89 2.38
N PHE A 73 7.30 16.88 3.16
CA PHE A 73 6.84 16.73 4.55
C PHE A 73 7.98 17.04 5.52
N HIS A 74 7.68 17.82 6.55
CA HIS A 74 8.66 18.26 7.55
C HIS A 74 8.25 17.72 8.92
N PHE A 75 9.06 16.82 9.47
CA PHE A 75 8.89 16.30 10.81
C PHE A 75 9.94 16.92 11.73
N HIS A 76 9.49 17.46 12.86
CA HIS A 76 10.35 18.06 13.86
C HIS A 76 10.40 17.19 15.11
N ASN A 77 11.50 17.30 15.84
CA ASN A 77 11.68 16.68 17.16
C ASN A 77 11.52 15.15 17.14
N VAL A 78 12.01 14.51 16.07
CA VAL A 78 11.98 13.05 15.95
C VAL A 78 13.14 12.50 16.79
N THR A 79 12.83 11.53 17.64
CA THR A 79 13.81 10.92 18.53
C THR A 79 14.39 9.64 17.90
N PRO A 80 15.56 9.14 18.35
CA PRO A 80 16.13 7.91 17.81
C PRO A 80 15.20 6.72 18.01
N GLY A 81 15.20 5.82 17.03
CA GLY A 81 14.33 4.67 16.98
C GLY A 81 13.95 4.28 15.56
N SER A 82 13.20 3.20 15.46
CA SER A 82 12.64 2.70 14.22
C SER A 82 11.20 3.16 14.05
N TYR A 83 10.89 3.72 12.89
CA TYR A 83 9.60 4.27 12.54
C TYR A 83 9.11 3.69 11.21
N LEU A 84 7.80 3.50 11.11
CA LEU A 84 7.10 3.25 9.85
C LEU A 84 6.59 4.58 9.32
N LEU A 85 7.07 4.97 8.15
CA LEU A 85 6.58 6.11 7.39
C LEU A 85 5.47 5.65 6.45
N ASP A 86 4.30 6.28 6.58
CA ASP A 86 3.20 6.15 5.61
C ASP A 86 2.78 7.54 5.11
N ILE A 87 2.39 7.62 3.83
CA ILE A 87 1.91 8.85 3.20
C ILE A 87 0.47 8.62 2.77
N HIS A 88 -0.44 9.28 3.47
CA HIS A 88 -1.87 9.21 3.20
C HIS A 88 -2.25 10.30 2.19
N CYS A 89 -2.54 9.86 0.98
CA CYS A 89 -3.10 10.68 -0.09
C CYS A 89 -4.40 10.04 -0.61
N LEU A 90 -5.34 10.87 -1.04
CA LEU A 90 -6.57 10.40 -1.67
C LEU A 90 -6.31 9.92 -3.10
N THR A 91 -5.59 10.69 -3.91
CA THR A 91 -5.46 10.42 -5.36
C THR A 91 -4.35 9.43 -5.70
N HIS A 92 -3.28 9.37 -4.90
CA HIS A 92 -2.10 8.55 -5.18
C HIS A 92 -1.76 7.62 -4.02
N ALA A 93 -1.09 6.52 -4.33
CA ALA A 93 -0.54 5.56 -3.38
C ALA A 93 0.98 5.69 -3.34
N PHE A 94 1.52 5.68 -2.12
CA PHE A 94 2.95 5.70 -1.86
C PHE A 94 3.37 4.38 -1.23
N ILE A 95 4.62 4.01 -1.44
CA ILE A 95 5.21 2.82 -0.84
C ILE A 95 5.58 3.18 0.61
N PRO A 96 5.16 2.38 1.62
CA PRO A 96 5.54 2.65 3.00
C PRO A 96 7.04 2.42 3.17
N LEU A 97 7.69 3.32 3.92
CA LEU A 97 9.13 3.24 4.20
C LEU A 97 9.36 2.92 5.66
N ARG A 98 10.39 2.14 5.95
CA ARG A 98 10.95 2.02 7.29
C ARG A 98 12.08 3.04 7.42
N VAL A 99 12.03 3.85 8.46
CA VAL A 99 13.08 4.83 8.78
C VAL A 99 13.69 4.44 10.12
N ASP A 100 14.99 4.12 10.13
CA ASP A 100 15.75 3.92 11.37
C ASP A 100 16.62 5.15 11.63
N ILE A 101 16.55 5.66 12.85
CA ILE A 101 17.33 6.80 13.33
C ILE A 101 18.22 6.28 14.44
N SER A 102 19.53 6.23 14.20
CA SER A 102 20.55 5.84 15.17
C SER A 102 21.45 7.02 15.53
N SER A 103 22.02 6.98 16.74
CA SER A 103 23.17 7.82 17.06
C SER A 103 24.37 7.31 16.26
N SER A 104 25.14 8.18 15.60
CA SER A 104 26.27 7.76 14.73
C SER A 104 27.42 7.07 15.47
N SER A 105 27.28 6.76 16.75
CA SER A 105 28.28 6.11 17.59
C SER A 105 28.30 4.57 17.48
N SER A 106 27.39 3.93 16.73
CA SER A 106 27.19 2.46 16.80
C SER A 106 27.34 1.67 15.49
N SER A 107 27.87 2.26 14.41
CA SER A 107 28.05 1.55 13.13
C SER A 107 29.45 0.88 13.05
N PRO A 108 29.56 -0.46 12.93
CA PRO A 108 30.83 -1.18 13.02
C PRO A 108 31.67 -1.25 11.72
N SER A 109 31.38 -0.45 10.69
CA SER A 109 31.98 -0.64 9.35
C SER A 109 32.35 0.64 8.61
N SER A 110 33.08 1.55 9.26
CA SER A 110 33.91 2.54 8.55
C SER A 110 35.08 2.95 9.44
N SER A 111 36.25 2.44 9.10
CA SER A 111 37.54 2.69 9.72
C SER A 111 37.94 4.17 9.77
N SER A 112 38.54 4.54 10.91
CA SER A 112 39.49 5.65 11.15
C SER A 112 39.05 7.09 10.86
N SER A 113 38.82 7.88 11.90
CA SER A 113 39.85 8.77 12.49
C SER A 113 39.22 9.84 13.41
N SER A 114 39.79 9.91 14.61
CA SER A 114 39.83 10.98 15.62
C SER A 114 38.98 12.25 15.51
N SER A 115 38.45 12.62 16.69
CA SER A 115 38.21 13.97 17.23
C SER A 115 36.87 14.65 16.95
N SER A 116 35.97 14.58 17.92
CA SER A 116 35.54 15.74 18.73
C SER A 116 34.38 15.34 19.63
N GLU A 117 34.57 15.52 20.94
CA GLU A 117 33.55 15.36 21.97
C GLU A 117 32.55 16.52 21.85
N GLY A 118 31.49 16.31 21.07
CA GLY A 118 30.46 17.31 20.82
C GLY A 118 29.56 16.92 19.66
N ASP A 119 28.29 16.62 19.97
CA ASP A 119 27.15 16.50 19.05
C ASP A 119 27.38 15.61 17.81
N HIS A 120 27.41 14.30 18.03
CA HIS A 120 27.42 13.32 16.94
C HIS A 120 26.10 13.40 16.15
N PRO A 121 26.13 13.63 14.82
CA PRO A 121 24.92 13.75 14.03
C PRO A 121 24.15 12.43 14.02
N LEU A 122 22.83 12.48 14.12
CA LEU A 122 21.99 11.28 14.04
C LEU A 122 22.08 10.69 12.62
N GLN A 123 22.45 9.41 12.52
CA GLN A 123 22.46 8.67 11.26
C GLN A 123 21.03 8.21 10.96
N ILE A 124 20.54 8.55 9.77
CA ILE A 124 19.18 8.22 9.34
C ILE A 124 19.28 7.35 8.10
N GLU A 125 18.65 6.18 8.17
CA GLU A 125 18.58 5.23 7.07
C GLU A 125 17.12 4.91 6.78
N ALA A 126 16.80 4.78 5.49
CA ALA A 126 15.45 4.46 5.04
C ALA A 126 15.47 3.22 4.13
N TRP A 127 14.46 2.37 4.27
CA TRP A 127 14.26 1.18 3.44
C TRP A 127 12.81 1.10 2.99
N GLU A 128 12.58 0.57 1.79
CA GLU A 128 11.24 0.21 1.35
C GLU A 128 10.75 -1.01 2.14
N THR A 129 9.50 -0.97 2.59
CA THR A 129 8.89 -2.09 3.31
C THR A 129 7.56 -2.48 2.68
N PHE A 130 7.18 -3.74 2.88
CA PHE A 130 5.92 -4.29 2.39
C PHE A 130 5.07 -4.80 3.56
N ARG A 131 3.75 -4.76 3.39
CA ARG A 131 2.83 -5.30 4.39
C ARG A 131 2.99 -6.82 4.46
N GLY A 132 3.04 -7.35 5.67
CA GLY A 132 3.18 -8.79 5.93
C GLY A 132 4.63 -9.29 6.04
N ASN A 133 5.62 -8.41 5.95
CA ASN A 133 7.03 -8.76 6.18
C ASN A 133 7.42 -8.56 7.65
N ASP A 134 8.34 -9.38 8.16
CA ASP A 134 8.91 -9.19 9.50
C ASP A 134 9.66 -7.87 9.58
N TRP A 135 9.60 -7.19 10.72
CA TRP A 135 10.25 -5.88 10.90
C TRP A 135 11.73 -5.97 10.55
N GLY A 136 12.44 -7.01 11.01
CA GLY A 136 13.88 -7.21 10.77
C GLY A 136 14.29 -7.41 9.31
N ASN A 137 13.37 -7.78 8.41
CA ASN A 137 13.66 -7.98 7.00
C ASN A 137 13.55 -6.63 6.25
N LYS A 138 14.69 -5.97 6.12
CA LYS A 138 14.80 -4.66 5.45
C LYS A 138 14.84 -4.88 3.93
N GLY A 139 13.97 -4.19 3.19
CA GLY A 139 13.94 -4.23 1.72
C GLY A 139 15.04 -3.40 1.05
N GLU A 140 14.75 -2.87 -0.14
CA GLU A 140 15.64 -1.97 -0.86
C GLU A 140 15.96 -0.72 -0.01
N LYS A 141 17.25 -0.38 0.14
CA LYS A 141 17.65 0.86 0.80
C LYS A 141 17.30 2.04 -0.09
N VAL A 142 16.56 2.99 0.47
CA VAL A 142 16.19 4.23 -0.20
C VAL A 142 17.28 5.26 0.04
N SER A 143 17.57 6.07 -0.98
CA SER A 143 18.49 7.20 -0.86
C SER A 143 18.00 8.16 0.23
N ALA A 144 18.80 8.26 1.29
CA ALA A 144 18.68 9.28 2.32
C ALA A 144 19.88 10.21 2.15
N GLU A 145 19.61 11.46 1.78
CA GLU A 145 20.65 12.47 1.58
C GLU A 145 20.65 13.40 2.79
N VAL A 146 21.83 13.64 3.37
CA VAL A 146 21.99 14.61 4.45
C VAL A 146 21.97 16.00 3.83
N SER A 147 20.98 16.82 4.19
CA SER A 147 20.87 18.20 3.70
C SER A 147 21.94 19.09 4.35
N ASP A 148 22.42 20.10 3.63
CA ASP A 148 23.43 21.06 4.13
C ASP A 148 23.05 21.78 5.44
N THR A 149 21.76 21.86 5.77
CA THR A 149 21.29 22.32 7.08
C THR A 149 21.61 21.24 8.13
N LYS A 150 22.49 21.59 9.09
CA LYS A 150 23.16 20.78 10.12
C LYS A 150 22.39 19.66 10.86
N ASN A 151 21.08 19.47 10.66
CA ASN A 151 20.30 18.38 11.27
C ASN A 151 19.03 18.01 10.47
N ALA A 152 19.02 18.21 9.14
CA ALA A 152 17.90 17.79 8.30
C ALA A 152 18.34 16.72 7.31
N VAL A 153 17.74 15.53 7.40
CA VAL A 153 17.94 14.47 6.40
C VAL A 153 16.75 14.44 5.47
N VAL A 154 17.01 14.33 4.17
CA VAL A 154 16.01 14.21 3.12
C VAL A 154 15.87 12.74 2.75
N VAL A 155 14.67 12.19 2.97
CA VAL A 155 14.30 10.83 2.54
C VAL A 155 13.38 10.93 1.33
N VAL A 156 13.71 10.18 0.28
CA VAL A 156 12.93 10.18 -0.96
C VAL A 156 11.74 9.21 -0.85
N ALA A 157 10.52 9.71 -0.99
CA ALA A 157 9.31 8.88 -0.99
C ALA A 157 8.93 8.48 -2.42
N ARG A 158 8.94 7.17 -2.72
CA ARG A 158 8.52 6.66 -4.03
C ARG A 158 7.01 6.46 -4.10
N MET A 159 6.46 6.79 -5.27
CA MET A 159 5.04 6.61 -5.55
C MET A 159 4.78 5.26 -6.22
N ALA A 160 3.75 4.55 -5.75
CA ALA A 160 3.34 3.25 -6.30
C ALA A 160 2.40 3.41 -7.51
N GLY A 161 1.50 4.40 -7.49
CA GLY A 161 0.54 4.64 -8.57
C GLY A 161 -0.67 5.47 -8.16
N SER A 162 -1.62 5.68 -9.07
CA SER A 162 -2.90 6.37 -8.80
C SER A 162 -3.93 5.43 -8.15
N LYS A 163 -4.73 5.94 -7.21
CA LYS A 163 -5.82 5.20 -6.58
C LYS A 163 -7.11 5.37 -7.36
N SER A 164 -7.72 4.26 -7.78
CA SER A 164 -9.11 4.24 -8.25
C SER A 164 -9.99 3.60 -7.17
N TYR A 165 -10.94 4.38 -6.66
CA TYR A 165 -11.94 3.89 -5.70
C TYR A 165 -13.23 3.44 -6.37
N PHE A 166 -13.42 3.82 -7.63
CA PHE A 166 -14.64 3.56 -8.36
C PHE A 166 -14.38 2.41 -9.33
N MET A 167 -15.25 1.40 -9.25
CA MET A 167 -15.37 0.40 -10.28
C MET A 167 -16.41 0.89 -11.29
N GLU A 168 -15.98 1.18 -12.51
CA GLU A 168 -16.93 1.49 -13.57
C GLU A 168 -17.75 0.24 -13.89
N ARG A 169 -19.07 0.39 -14.00
CA ARG A 169 -19.92 -0.67 -14.49
C ARG A 169 -19.62 -0.87 -15.98
N SER A 170 -19.28 -2.08 -16.39
CA SER A 170 -19.18 -2.41 -17.81
C SER A 170 -20.53 -2.12 -18.48
N GLY A 171 -20.56 -1.04 -19.29
CA GLY A 171 -21.75 -0.64 -20.03
C GLY A 171 -22.07 -1.63 -21.15
N PHE A 172 -23.30 -1.56 -21.66
CA PHE A 172 -23.73 -2.33 -22.83
C PHE A 172 -23.05 -1.77 -24.07
N SER A 173 -21.88 -2.32 -24.43
CA SER A 173 -21.20 -1.94 -25.67
C SER A 173 -21.85 -2.67 -26.83
N VAL A 174 -22.77 -2.04 -27.56
CA VAL A 174 -23.50 -2.64 -28.70
C VAL A 174 -22.57 -3.42 -29.65
N LEU A 175 -21.38 -2.88 -29.91
CA LEU A 175 -20.35 -3.51 -30.74
C LEU A 175 -19.77 -4.80 -30.12
N SER A 176 -19.66 -4.91 -28.79
CA SER A 176 -19.27 -6.16 -28.11
C SER A 176 -20.38 -7.20 -28.10
N ILE A 177 -21.66 -6.80 -28.12
CA ILE A 177 -22.76 -7.76 -28.35
C ILE A 177 -22.59 -8.40 -29.70
N PHE A 178 -22.41 -7.64 -30.79
CA PHE A 178 -22.20 -8.21 -32.13
C PHE A 178 -20.98 -9.15 -32.24
N LYS A 179 -19.97 -8.99 -31.37
CA LYS A 179 -18.80 -9.89 -31.30
C LYS A 179 -19.07 -11.20 -30.54
N ASN A 180 -20.24 -11.36 -29.93
CA ASN A 180 -20.63 -12.59 -29.27
C ASN A 180 -21.02 -13.66 -30.32
N PRO A 181 -20.34 -14.83 -30.37
CA PRO A 181 -20.62 -15.86 -31.37
C PRO A 181 -22.08 -16.34 -31.31
N ILE A 182 -22.72 -16.29 -30.14
CA ILE A 182 -24.12 -16.70 -30.00
C ILE A 182 -25.09 -15.72 -30.66
N ILE A 183 -24.87 -14.39 -30.52
CA ILE A 183 -25.77 -13.42 -31.16
C ILE A 183 -25.57 -13.41 -32.67
N LEU A 184 -24.32 -13.58 -33.14
CA LEU A 184 -24.02 -13.60 -34.56
C LEU A 184 -24.68 -14.83 -35.21
N LEU A 185 -24.56 -16.01 -34.59
CA LEU A 185 -25.25 -17.21 -35.04
C LEU A 185 -26.76 -17.06 -34.98
N SER A 186 -27.29 -16.39 -33.95
CA SER A 186 -28.73 -16.08 -33.83
C SER A 186 -29.22 -15.20 -34.98
N LEU A 187 -28.50 -14.12 -35.33
CA LEU A 187 -28.85 -13.23 -36.43
C LEU A 187 -28.73 -13.91 -37.81
N VAL A 188 -27.68 -14.70 -38.03
CA VAL A 188 -27.50 -15.47 -39.27
C VAL A 188 -28.61 -16.50 -39.43
N SER A 189 -28.99 -17.18 -38.34
CA SER A 189 -30.09 -18.16 -38.34
C SER A 189 -31.44 -17.50 -38.62
N MET A 190 -31.71 -16.34 -38.00
CA MET A 190 -32.90 -15.53 -38.28
C MET A 190 -32.96 -15.10 -39.75
N GLY A 191 -31.83 -14.64 -40.31
CA GLY A 191 -31.73 -14.24 -41.71
C GLY A 191 -31.98 -15.40 -42.67
N LEU A 192 -31.46 -16.59 -42.37
CA LEU A 192 -31.68 -17.79 -43.18
C LEU A 192 -33.13 -18.28 -43.07
N PHE A 193 -33.74 -18.25 -41.88
CA PHE A 193 -35.14 -18.64 -41.69
C PHE A 193 -36.11 -17.77 -42.50
N LEU A 194 -35.85 -16.46 -42.56
CA LEU A 194 -36.65 -15.52 -43.37
C LEU A 194 -36.26 -15.55 -44.86
N GLY A 195 -35.01 -15.88 -45.18
CA GLY A 195 -34.49 -15.91 -46.55
C GLY A 195 -34.84 -17.19 -47.32
N MET A 196 -34.92 -18.34 -46.64
CA MET A 196 -35.18 -19.64 -47.27
C MET A 196 -36.50 -19.69 -48.06
N PRO A 197 -37.64 -19.17 -47.56
CA PRO A 197 -38.88 -19.12 -48.34
C PRO A 197 -38.72 -18.38 -49.68
N LYS A 198 -38.01 -17.25 -49.69
CA LYS A 198 -37.81 -16.44 -50.90
C LYS A 198 -36.82 -17.05 -51.90
N LEU A 199 -35.83 -17.82 -51.43
CA LEU A 199 -34.85 -18.47 -52.32
C LEU A 199 -35.44 -19.70 -53.04
N ILE A 200 -36.45 -20.35 -52.45
CA ILE A 200 -37.19 -21.47 -53.04
C ILE A 200 -38.13 -20.99 -54.14
N GLU A 201 -38.74 -19.81 -53.97
CA GLU A 201 -39.65 -19.21 -54.95
C GLU A 201 -38.92 -18.71 -56.21
N ASN A 202 -37.69 -18.19 -56.09
CA ASN A 202 -36.93 -17.61 -57.21
C ASN A 202 -36.00 -18.62 -57.94
N SER A 203 -36.15 -19.93 -57.71
CA SER A 203 -35.45 -21.02 -58.42
C SER A 203 -33.90 -20.97 -58.44
N ARG A 204 -33.26 -20.13 -57.61
CA ARG A 204 -31.78 -19.99 -57.56
C ARG A 204 -31.09 -21.11 -56.76
N PHE A 205 -31.85 -21.83 -55.93
CA PHE A 205 -31.36 -22.96 -55.17
C PHE A 205 -31.43 -24.22 -56.06
N PRO A 206 -30.32 -24.90 -56.38
CA PRO A 206 -30.36 -26.05 -57.27
C PRO A 206 -31.19 -27.17 -56.62
N PRO A 207 -32.07 -27.85 -57.39
CA PRO A 207 -33.09 -28.77 -56.88
C PRO A 207 -32.51 -29.83 -55.93
N LYS A 208 -31.28 -30.29 -56.20
CA LYS A 208 -30.58 -31.31 -55.42
C LYS A 208 -30.43 -30.97 -53.93
N ILE A 209 -30.22 -29.71 -53.54
CA ILE A 209 -29.95 -29.35 -52.13
C ILE A 209 -31.25 -29.30 -51.31
N SER A 210 -32.37 -28.91 -51.92
CA SER A 210 -33.69 -28.93 -51.27
C SER A 210 -34.18 -30.35 -50.99
N TYR A 211 -33.95 -31.29 -51.93
CA TYR A 211 -34.30 -32.70 -51.75
C TYR A 211 -33.50 -33.35 -50.62
N GLU A 212 -32.20 -33.09 -50.53
CA GLU A 212 -31.35 -33.59 -49.43
C GLU A 212 -31.78 -33.04 -48.05
N PHE A 213 -32.15 -31.75 -47.97
CA PHE A 213 -32.64 -31.15 -46.71
C PHE A 213 -33.96 -31.77 -46.24
N PHE A 214 -34.91 -32.03 -47.15
CA PHE A 214 -36.16 -32.73 -46.85
C PHE A 214 -35.92 -34.20 -46.43
N PHE A 215 -34.98 -34.89 -47.08
CA PHE A 215 -34.67 -36.29 -46.79
C PHE A 215 -34.03 -36.47 -45.40
N VAL A 216 -33.17 -35.53 -44.98
CA VAL A 216 -32.57 -35.53 -43.63
C VAL A 216 -33.62 -35.24 -42.56
N GLN A 217 -34.57 -34.31 -42.80
CA GLN A 217 -35.72 -34.09 -41.91
C GLN A 217 -36.64 -35.32 -41.82
N GLN A 218 -36.87 -36.03 -42.94
CA GLN A 218 -37.67 -37.24 -42.97
C GLN A 218 -37.01 -38.41 -42.21
N LYS A 219 -35.66 -38.50 -42.20
CA LYS A 219 -34.92 -39.46 -41.37
C LYS A 219 -34.92 -39.12 -39.87
N GLY A 220 -34.97 -37.83 -39.51
CA GLY A 220 -35.05 -37.38 -38.10
C GLY A 220 -36.43 -37.52 -37.44
N GLY A 221 -37.49 -37.72 -38.23
CA GLY A 221 -38.88 -37.76 -37.76
C GLY A 221 -39.43 -39.13 -37.35
N CYS A 222 -38.63 -40.19 -37.28
CA CYS A 222 -39.11 -41.52 -36.87
C CYS A 222 -38.77 -41.81 -35.41
N TRP A 223 -39.55 -41.23 -34.48
CA TRP A 223 -39.62 -41.74 -33.11
C TRP A 223 -40.41 -43.05 -33.15
N LYS A 224 -39.72 -44.16 -33.44
CA LYS A 224 -40.33 -45.49 -33.38
C LYS A 224 -40.50 -45.89 -31.92
N LYS A 225 -41.77 -46.05 -31.54
CA LYS A 225 -42.29 -46.62 -30.30
C LYS A 225 -41.49 -47.86 -29.88
N GLY A 226 -41.36 -48.00 -28.55
CA GLY A 226 -40.54 -49.00 -27.89
C GLY A 226 -40.85 -50.45 -28.22
N GLY A 227 -39.92 -51.30 -27.80
CA GLY A 227 -40.02 -52.75 -27.85
C GLY A 227 -38.75 -53.38 -27.30
N ILE A 228 -38.91 -53.99 -26.12
CA ILE A 228 -38.00 -54.90 -25.42
C ILE A 228 -37.44 -55.99 -26.37
N CYS A 229 -36.14 -56.23 -26.27
CA CYS A 229 -35.46 -57.52 -26.05
C CYS A 229 -33.95 -57.27 -25.93
#